data_AF-A0A268UA40-F1
#
_entry.id   AF-A0A268UA40-F1
#
_cell.length_a   1.000
_cell.length_b   1.000
_cell.length_c   1.000
_cell.angle_alpha   90.00
_cell.angle_beta   90.00
_cell.angle_gamma   90.00
#
_symmetry.space_group_name_H-M   'P 1'
#
loop_
_entity.id
_entity.type
_entity.pdbx_description
1 polymer ?
#
loop_
_entity_poly.entity_id
_entity_poly.type
_entity_poly.pdbx_seq_one_letter_code
_entity_poly.pdbx_strand_id
1 'polypeptide(L)'
;MFKKNKKEDIVSILNKNIIILKEISRARTRIKILQKTTSDSILNCKDEAILQAYGIYKERFKKPLFSDLISIFLNHVEEFEFHKYTSVPQAFKVQYRENESRFLKLGKINLKDHSLRVFTIACSKNKNNPDRFAEEIVLLALTHDFGKCNKVIDFVGSSAKETHNQVSAHYVSIIMRQLGYPEEFVELFYQTLYHHHSHQETIKNTFYIQALNECDYEARREEEKKIMKLEGKQKGAYRDF
;
A
#
# COMPACT_ATOMS: atom_id res chain seq x y z
N MET A 1 -29.79 -6.22 -50.40
CA MET A 1 -29.12 -4.96 -49.98
C MET A 1 -27.93 -5.35 -49.10
N PHE A 2 -26.71 -5.34 -49.65
CA PHE A 2 -25.51 -5.86 -48.98
C PHE A 2 -25.07 -4.94 -47.84
N LYS A 3 -24.88 -5.49 -46.64
CA LYS A 3 -24.25 -4.80 -45.50
C LYS A 3 -22.85 -4.36 -45.94
N LYS A 4 -22.63 -3.05 -46.08
CA LYS A 4 -21.29 -2.47 -46.24
C LYS A 4 -20.47 -2.84 -45.00
N ASN A 5 -19.52 -3.77 -45.15
CA ASN A 5 -18.45 -3.96 -44.18
C ASN A 5 -17.67 -2.63 -44.09
N LYS A 6 -17.83 -1.90 -42.98
CA LYS A 6 -16.96 -0.77 -42.67
C LYS A 6 -15.53 -1.31 -42.61
N LYS A 7 -14.70 -0.96 -43.59
CA LYS A 7 -13.26 -1.17 -43.50
C LYS A 7 -12.80 -0.45 -42.23
N GLU A 8 -12.24 -1.20 -41.29
CA GLU A 8 -11.63 -0.59 -40.11
C GLU A 8 -10.51 0.33 -40.57
N ASP A 9 -10.52 1.56 -40.05
CA ASP A 9 -9.48 2.54 -40.31
C ASP A 9 -8.13 2.02 -39.77
N ILE A 10 -7.05 2.29 -40.48
CA ILE A 10 -5.68 1.85 -40.13
C ILE A 10 -5.33 2.34 -38.71
N VAL A 11 -5.75 3.55 -38.35
CA VAL A 11 -5.57 4.11 -37.00
C VAL A 11 -6.31 3.28 -35.94
N SER A 12 -7.51 2.78 -36.24
CA SER A 12 -8.27 1.91 -35.33
C SER A 12 -7.55 0.58 -35.11
N ILE A 13 -7.02 -0.03 -36.18
CA ILE A 13 -6.25 -1.28 -36.11
C ILE A 13 -4.97 -1.08 -35.29
N LEU A 14 -4.23 0.00 -35.53
CA LEU A 14 -3.01 0.33 -34.78
C LEU A 14 -3.31 0.55 -33.30
N ASN A 15 -4.37 1.29 -32.97
CA ASN A 15 -4.77 1.51 -31.58
C ASN A 15 -5.14 0.21 -30.86
N LYS A 16 -5.90 -0.68 -31.51
CA LYS A 16 -6.22 -2.01 -30.95
C LYS A 16 -4.94 -2.83 -30.69
N ASN A 17 -4.02 -2.85 -31.64
CA ASN A 17 -2.76 -3.58 -31.49
C ASN A 17 -1.91 -3.02 -30.35
N ILE A 18 -1.84 -1.70 -30.18
CA ILE A 18 -1.14 -1.07 -29.05
C ILE A 18 -1.77 -1.47 -27.71
N ILE A 19 -3.10 -1.51 -27.62
CA ILE A 19 -3.80 -1.95 -26.39
C ILE A 19 -3.46 -3.42 -26.08
N ILE A 20 -3.53 -4.30 -27.09
CA ILE A 20 -3.20 -5.72 -26.92
C ILE A 20 -1.75 -5.89 -26.45
N LEU A 21 -0.80 -5.17 -27.05
CA LEU A 21 0.62 -5.24 -26.65
C LEU A 21 0.83 -4.77 -25.20
N LYS A 22 0.09 -3.74 -24.75
CA LYS A 22 0.12 -3.28 -23.36
C LYS A 22 -0.42 -4.37 -22.41
N GLU A 23 -1.53 -5.02 -22.76
CA GLU A 23 -2.10 -6.11 -21.97
C GLU A 23 -1.16 -7.33 -21.89
N ILE A 24 -0.52 -7.70 -23.00
CA ILE A 24 0.50 -8.78 -23.01
C ILE A 24 1.68 -8.41 -22.10
N SER A 25 2.16 -7.17 -22.15
CA SER A 25 3.26 -6.69 -21.31
C SER A 25 2.89 -6.73 -19.82
N ARG A 26 1.67 -6.32 -19.47
CA ARG A 26 1.13 -6.41 -18.10
C ARG A 26 1.03 -7.85 -17.63
N ALA A 27 0.48 -8.74 -18.46
CA ALA A 27 0.38 -10.17 -18.13
C ALA A 27 1.75 -10.80 -17.88
N ARG A 28 2.77 -10.49 -18.70
CA ARG A 28 4.15 -10.96 -18.50
C ARG A 28 4.75 -10.44 -17.19
N THR A 29 4.55 -9.15 -16.88
CA THR A 29 5.01 -8.55 -15.63
C THR A 29 4.36 -9.21 -14.43
N ARG A 30 3.04 -9.44 -14.48
CA ARG A 30 2.27 -10.14 -13.45
C ARG A 30 2.77 -11.56 -13.23
N ILE A 31 2.97 -12.33 -14.30
CA ILE A 31 3.52 -13.69 -14.20
C ILE A 31 4.89 -13.68 -13.53
N LYS A 32 5.77 -12.75 -13.92
CA LYS A 32 7.11 -12.65 -13.33
C LYS A 32 7.06 -12.33 -11.83
N ILE A 33 6.19 -11.42 -11.41
CA ILE A 33 6.00 -11.09 -9.98
C ILE A 33 5.46 -12.32 -9.24
N LEU A 34 4.41 -12.98 -9.76
CA LEU A 34 3.83 -14.16 -9.12
C LEU A 34 4.81 -15.33 -9.00
N GLN A 35 5.59 -15.62 -10.04
CA GLN A 35 6.64 -16.65 -10.01
C GLN A 35 7.68 -16.37 -8.93
N LYS A 36 8.08 -15.10 -8.80
CA LYS A 36 9.03 -14.66 -7.79
C LYS A 36 8.44 -14.68 -6.37
N THR A 37 7.17 -14.31 -6.21
CA THR A 37 6.46 -14.42 -4.92
C THR A 37 6.47 -15.84 -4.37
N THR A 38 6.39 -16.87 -5.23
CA THR A 38 6.48 -18.27 -4.80
C THR A 38 7.89 -18.66 -4.32
N SER A 39 8.95 -17.97 -4.75
CA SER A 39 10.33 -18.21 -4.29
C SER A 39 10.75 -17.34 -3.10
N ASP A 40 10.06 -16.24 -2.83
CA ASP A 40 10.51 -15.15 -1.95
C ASP A 40 9.88 -15.18 -0.55
N SER A 41 9.58 -16.36 -0.01
CA SER A 41 9.11 -16.48 1.39
C SER A 41 10.13 -16.02 2.43
N ILE A 42 11.38 -15.79 2.02
CA ILE A 42 12.47 -15.26 2.84
C ILE A 42 12.64 -13.76 2.56
N LEU A 43 12.73 -12.95 3.62
CA LEU A 43 13.06 -11.54 3.49
C LEU A 43 14.48 -11.39 2.92
N ASN A 44 14.59 -10.74 1.76
CA ASN A 44 15.84 -10.52 1.03
C ASN A 44 16.03 -9.03 0.72
N CYS A 45 15.81 -8.20 1.75
CA CYS A 45 15.97 -6.76 1.64
C CYS A 45 17.37 -6.29 2.00
N LYS A 46 17.81 -5.19 1.37
CA LYS A 46 19.05 -4.50 1.72
C LYS A 46 18.80 -3.25 2.56
N ASP A 47 17.62 -2.66 2.45
CA ASP A 47 17.23 -1.48 3.21
C ASP A 47 17.14 -1.76 4.73
N GLU A 48 17.98 -1.09 5.50
CA GLU A 48 18.07 -1.25 6.96
C GLU A 48 16.75 -0.94 7.67
N ALA A 49 15.95 0.02 7.19
CA ALA A 49 14.68 0.36 7.82
C ALA A 49 13.66 -0.77 7.67
N ILE A 50 13.68 -1.47 6.54
CA ILE A 50 12.85 -2.65 6.30
C ILE A 50 13.30 -3.81 7.21
N LEU A 51 14.61 -4.06 7.30
CA LEU A 51 15.17 -5.07 8.19
C LEU A 51 14.82 -4.80 9.66
N GLN A 52 14.92 -3.54 10.09
CA GLN A 52 14.54 -3.12 11.44
C GLN A 52 13.05 -3.34 11.71
N ALA A 53 12.19 -2.94 10.77
CA ALA A 53 10.75 -3.15 10.89
C ALA A 53 10.41 -4.64 11.01
N TYR A 54 11.03 -5.49 10.19
CA TYR A 54 10.85 -6.94 10.27
C TYR A 54 11.38 -7.53 11.59
N GLY A 55 12.47 -6.98 12.13
CA GLY A 55 12.96 -7.30 13.47
C GLY A 55 11.90 -7.07 14.55
N ILE A 56 11.27 -5.89 14.54
CA ILE A 56 10.17 -5.55 15.47
C ILE A 56 9.02 -6.55 15.36
N TYR A 57 8.66 -6.94 14.13
CA TYR A 57 7.64 -7.95 13.88
C TYR A 57 8.01 -9.32 14.49
N LYS A 58 9.23 -9.83 14.23
CA LYS A 58 9.68 -11.12 14.81
C LYS A 58 9.82 -11.08 16.32
N GLU A 59 10.16 -9.92 16.88
CA GLU A 59 10.20 -9.74 18.32
C GLU A 59 8.81 -9.86 18.93
N ARG A 60 7.78 -9.27 18.28
CA ARG A 60 6.39 -9.31 18.75
C ARG A 60 5.73 -10.68 18.60
N PHE A 61 5.91 -11.35 17.45
CA PHE A 61 5.22 -12.59 17.12
C PHE A 61 6.20 -13.77 17.11
N LYS A 62 6.15 -14.61 18.15
CA LYS A 62 7.08 -15.75 18.28
C LYS A 62 6.72 -16.95 17.40
N LYS A 63 5.45 -17.06 17.01
CA LYS A 63 4.92 -18.11 16.11
C LYS A 63 4.04 -17.44 15.03
N PRO A 64 4.65 -16.65 14.13
CA PRO A 64 3.91 -15.86 13.17
C PRO A 64 3.17 -16.74 12.15
N LEU A 65 1.88 -16.46 11.92
CA LEU A 65 1.04 -17.10 10.91
C LEU A 65 1.26 -16.52 9.50
N PHE A 66 1.70 -15.26 9.43
CA PHE A 66 1.82 -14.50 8.18
C PHE A 66 3.27 -14.12 7.85
N SER A 67 4.26 -14.79 8.44
CA SER A 67 5.68 -14.50 8.23
C SER A 67 6.08 -14.41 6.76
N ASP A 68 5.59 -15.35 5.94
CA ASP A 68 5.91 -15.41 4.52
C ASP A 68 5.30 -14.22 3.77
N LEU A 69 4.02 -13.90 4.03
CA LEU A 69 3.35 -12.74 3.45
C LEU A 69 4.04 -11.43 3.85
N ILE A 70 4.38 -11.26 5.13
CA ILE A 70 5.08 -10.08 5.61
C ILE A 70 6.44 -9.95 4.90
N SER A 71 7.19 -11.04 4.77
CA SER A 71 8.49 -11.03 4.09
C SER A 71 8.34 -10.62 2.61
N ILE A 72 7.38 -11.22 1.92
CA ILE A 72 7.05 -10.91 0.52
C ILE A 72 6.66 -9.44 0.36
N PHE A 73 5.76 -8.92 1.18
CA PHE A 73 5.31 -7.55 1.06
C PHE A 73 6.40 -6.55 1.43
N LEU A 74 7.24 -6.85 2.41
CA LEU A 74 8.42 -6.02 2.72
C LEU A 74 9.45 -6.03 1.59
N ASN A 75 9.71 -7.18 0.95
CA ASN A 75 10.52 -7.24 -0.28
C ASN A 75 9.92 -6.32 -1.37
N HIS A 76 8.60 -6.37 -1.57
CA HIS A 76 7.93 -5.50 -2.54
C HIS A 76 8.05 -4.00 -2.21
N VAL A 77 8.08 -3.60 -0.93
CA VAL A 77 8.31 -2.19 -0.55
C VAL A 77 9.64 -1.68 -1.12
N GLU A 78 10.71 -2.48 -1.05
CA GLU A 78 12.02 -2.13 -1.62
C GLU A 78 12.03 -2.24 -3.14
N GLU A 79 11.63 -3.40 -3.68
CA GLU A 79 11.74 -3.71 -5.11
C GLU A 79 10.86 -2.82 -5.98
N PHE A 80 9.71 -2.41 -5.44
CA PHE A 80 8.81 -1.50 -6.14
C PHE A 80 9.16 -0.04 -5.91
N GLU A 81 10.24 0.22 -5.17
CA GLU A 81 10.81 1.53 -4.94
C GLU A 81 9.81 2.49 -4.30
N PHE A 82 9.12 2.05 -3.24
CA PHE A 82 8.09 2.84 -2.56
C PHE A 82 8.61 4.21 -2.09
N HIS A 83 9.92 4.36 -1.87
CA HIS A 83 10.56 5.63 -1.54
C HIS A 83 10.38 6.72 -2.62
N LYS A 84 10.06 6.37 -3.87
CA LYS A 84 9.82 7.31 -4.98
C LYS A 84 8.39 7.86 -5.02
N TYR A 85 7.45 7.24 -4.29
CA TYR A 85 6.05 7.60 -4.29
C TYR A 85 5.72 8.43 -3.05
N THR A 86 4.79 9.39 -3.18
CA THR A 86 4.30 10.14 -2.02
C THR A 86 3.27 9.32 -1.25
N SER A 87 3.28 9.44 0.08
CA SER A 87 2.26 8.84 0.94
C SER A 87 0.92 9.60 0.92
N VAL A 88 0.87 10.79 0.31
CA VAL A 88 -0.32 11.64 0.26
C VAL A 88 -0.72 11.92 -1.20
N PRO A 89 -1.96 11.64 -1.63
CA PRO A 89 -2.39 11.92 -3.00
C PRO A 89 -2.25 13.41 -3.35
N GLN A 90 -1.68 13.74 -4.52
CA GLN A 90 -1.47 15.13 -4.93
C GLN A 90 -2.76 15.91 -5.23
N ALA A 91 -3.91 15.23 -5.40
CA ALA A 91 -5.19 15.82 -5.80
C ALA A 91 -5.77 16.87 -4.81
N PHE A 92 -5.26 16.93 -3.57
CA PHE A 92 -5.76 17.86 -2.54
C PHE A 92 -5.09 19.26 -2.56
N LYS A 93 -4.26 19.58 -3.56
CA LYS A 93 -3.51 20.84 -3.61
C LYS A 93 -4.35 22.13 -3.84
N VAL A 94 -5.67 22.08 -4.01
CA VAL A 94 -6.38 23.24 -4.63
C VAL A 94 -7.45 23.93 -3.77
N GLN A 95 -7.83 23.47 -2.56
CA GLN A 95 -9.03 24.06 -1.91
C GLN A 95 -8.96 24.51 -0.44
N TYR A 96 -7.83 24.40 0.28
CA TYR A 96 -7.78 24.85 1.68
C TYR A 96 -6.45 25.52 2.04
N ARG A 97 -6.42 26.86 2.04
CA ARG A 97 -5.22 27.66 2.39
C ARG A 97 -4.72 27.46 3.84
N GLU A 98 -5.56 27.00 4.76
CA GLU A 98 -5.15 26.74 6.15
C GLU A 98 -4.62 25.29 6.36
N ASN A 99 -5.19 24.30 5.66
CA ASN A 99 -4.74 22.90 5.68
C ASN A 99 -3.60 22.60 4.69
N GLU A 100 -3.33 23.50 3.75
CA GLU A 100 -2.22 23.44 2.79
C GLU A 100 -0.89 23.17 3.49
N SER A 101 -0.65 23.80 4.64
CA SER A 101 0.60 23.62 5.38
C SER A 101 0.81 22.19 5.88
N ARG A 102 -0.25 21.50 6.33
CA ARG A 102 -0.17 20.13 6.85
C ARG A 102 -0.05 19.12 5.71
N PHE A 103 -0.86 19.26 4.67
CA PHE A 103 -0.80 18.36 3.50
C PHE A 103 0.50 18.51 2.71
N LEU A 104 1.01 19.73 2.52
CA LEU A 104 2.33 19.96 1.88
C LEU A 104 3.47 19.37 2.72
N LYS A 105 3.38 19.43 4.05
CA LYS A 105 4.36 18.83 4.97
C LYS A 105 4.33 17.32 4.91
N LEU A 106 3.16 16.70 5.03
CA LEU A 106 3.00 15.25 4.91
C LEU A 106 3.32 14.72 3.51
N GLY A 107 3.13 15.53 2.46
CA GLY A 107 3.50 15.18 1.09
C GLY A 107 5.00 14.93 0.88
N LYS A 108 5.86 15.40 1.80
CA LYS A 108 7.31 15.10 1.82
C LYS A 108 7.63 13.69 2.30
N ILE A 109 6.66 13.01 2.90
CA ILE A 109 6.82 11.65 3.42
C ILE A 109 6.55 10.70 2.27
N ASN A 110 7.56 9.91 1.94
CA ASN A 110 7.43 8.89 0.91
C ASN A 110 6.60 7.70 1.43
N LEU A 111 6.08 6.91 0.49
CA LEU A 111 5.21 5.78 0.74
C LEU A 111 5.91 4.68 1.56
N LYS A 112 7.22 4.47 1.36
CA LYS A 112 8.01 3.49 2.14
C LYS A 112 7.99 3.85 3.62
N ASP A 113 8.40 5.06 3.97
CA ASP A 113 8.53 5.50 5.36
C ASP A 113 7.17 5.49 6.08
N HIS A 114 6.11 5.87 5.36
CA HIS A 114 4.75 5.81 5.89
C HIS A 114 4.31 4.35 6.13
N SER A 115 4.43 3.48 5.12
CA SER A 115 4.02 2.07 5.23
C SER A 115 4.74 1.36 6.37
N LEU A 116 6.06 1.55 6.49
CA LEU A 116 6.86 0.96 7.57
C LEU A 116 6.48 1.52 8.95
N ARG A 117 6.13 2.81 9.06
CA ARG A 117 5.68 3.40 10.32
C ARG A 117 4.32 2.86 10.77
N VAL A 118 3.35 2.78 9.85
CA VAL A 118 2.02 2.21 10.16
C VAL A 118 2.16 0.74 10.58
N PHE A 119 3.02 -0.01 9.89
CA PHE A 119 3.36 -1.40 10.23
C PHE A 119 3.99 -1.56 11.62
N THR A 120 4.98 -0.75 12.00
CA THR A 120 5.63 -0.85 13.32
C THR A 120 4.72 -0.37 14.46
N ILE A 121 3.87 0.63 14.20
CA ILE A 121 2.81 1.03 15.13
C ILE A 121 1.83 -0.11 15.35
N ALA A 122 1.38 -0.78 14.29
CA ALA A 122 0.47 -1.92 14.41
C ALA A 122 1.06 -3.06 15.26
N CYS A 123 2.37 -3.31 15.15
CA CYS A 123 3.07 -4.32 15.96
C CYS A 123 3.05 -3.99 17.46
N SER A 124 3.12 -2.71 17.84
CA SER A 124 3.23 -2.26 19.23
C SER A 124 1.87 -1.93 19.87
N LYS A 125 0.96 -1.31 19.12
CA LYS A 125 -0.33 -0.82 19.60
C LYS A 125 -1.31 -1.95 19.95
N ASN A 126 -1.28 -3.02 19.17
CA ASN A 126 -2.21 -4.16 19.31
C ASN A 126 -1.69 -5.25 20.26
N LYS A 127 -0.78 -4.91 21.19
CA LYS A 127 -0.19 -5.88 22.13
C LYS A 127 -1.19 -6.55 23.08
N ASN A 128 -2.33 -5.90 23.32
CA ASN A 128 -3.39 -6.43 24.19
C ASN A 128 -4.38 -7.33 23.43
N ASN A 129 -4.32 -7.36 22.09
CA ASN A 129 -5.14 -8.24 21.28
C ASN A 129 -4.47 -9.62 21.18
N PRO A 130 -5.24 -10.71 21.02
CA PRO A 130 -4.65 -12.01 20.77
C PRO A 130 -3.79 -11.99 19.50
N ASP A 131 -2.66 -12.69 19.52
CA ASP A 131 -1.62 -12.59 18.50
C ASP A 131 -2.16 -12.77 17.07
N ARG A 132 -3.08 -13.71 16.85
CA ARG A 132 -3.73 -13.91 15.55
C ARG A 132 -4.36 -12.62 15.00
N PHE A 133 -5.19 -11.95 15.79
CA PHE A 133 -5.87 -10.71 15.37
C PHE A 133 -4.88 -9.56 15.21
N ALA A 134 -3.89 -9.46 16.12
CA ALA A 134 -2.87 -8.43 16.04
C ALA A 134 -2.00 -8.58 14.77
N GLU A 135 -1.66 -9.81 14.39
CA GLU A 135 -0.87 -10.10 13.19
C GLU A 135 -1.66 -9.80 11.90
N GLU A 136 -2.98 -10.06 11.89
CA GLU A 136 -3.87 -9.66 10.79
C GLU A 136 -3.90 -8.14 10.60
N ILE A 137 -4.02 -7.37 11.70
CA ILE A 137 -3.96 -5.91 11.67
C ILE A 137 -2.60 -5.42 11.18
N VAL A 138 -1.51 -6.07 11.56
CA VAL A 138 -0.15 -5.74 11.11
C VAL A 138 0.01 -5.91 9.60
N LEU A 139 -0.53 -6.99 9.04
CA LEU A 139 -0.52 -7.21 7.59
C LEU A 139 -1.40 -6.19 6.84
N LEU A 140 -2.58 -5.88 7.37
CA LEU A 140 -3.44 -4.80 6.85
C LEU A 140 -2.70 -3.45 6.86
N ALA A 141 -2.08 -3.11 7.99
CA ALA A 141 -1.31 -1.89 8.19
C ALA A 141 -0.17 -1.72 7.18
N LEU A 142 0.59 -2.80 6.94
CA LEU A 142 1.66 -2.80 5.94
C LEU A 142 1.12 -2.50 4.54
N THR A 143 -0.01 -3.10 4.17
CA THR A 143 -0.46 -3.19 2.78
C THR A 143 -1.51 -2.17 2.36
N HIS A 144 -2.12 -1.44 3.30
CA HIS A 144 -3.29 -0.60 3.02
C HIS A 144 -3.09 0.43 1.91
N ASP A 145 -1.87 0.94 1.78
CA ASP A 145 -1.51 2.04 0.90
C ASP A 145 -0.73 1.59 -0.35
N PHE A 146 -0.56 0.28 -0.57
CA PHE A 146 0.21 -0.28 -1.69
C PHE A 146 -0.29 0.18 -3.07
N GLY A 147 -1.60 0.38 -3.22
CA GLY A 147 -2.23 0.86 -4.44
C GLY A 147 -1.85 2.29 -4.84
N LYS A 148 -1.02 3.00 -4.07
CA LYS A 148 -0.38 4.27 -4.48
C LYS A 148 0.84 4.06 -5.38
N CYS A 149 1.38 2.83 -5.45
CA CYS A 149 2.55 2.50 -6.26
C CYS A 149 2.14 2.09 -7.69
N ASN A 150 2.77 2.71 -8.71
CA ASN A 150 2.44 2.40 -10.11
C ASN A 150 2.69 0.93 -10.48
N LYS A 151 3.74 0.29 -9.94
CA LYS A 151 3.99 -1.14 -10.19
C LYS A 151 2.88 -2.03 -9.66
N VAL A 152 2.25 -1.65 -8.55
CA VAL A 152 1.09 -2.35 -7.97
C VAL A 152 -0.15 -2.11 -8.83
N ILE A 153 -0.40 -0.87 -9.25
CA ILE A 153 -1.49 -0.50 -10.17
C ILE A 153 -1.39 -1.29 -11.48
N ASP A 154 -0.19 -1.31 -12.08
CA ASP A 154 0.09 -2.02 -13.33
C ASP A 154 -0.06 -3.54 -13.18
N PHE A 155 0.32 -4.10 -12.02
CA PHE A 155 0.15 -5.53 -11.73
C PHE A 155 -1.32 -5.93 -11.68
N VAL A 156 -2.16 -5.12 -11.00
CA VAL A 156 -3.60 -5.38 -10.89
C VAL A 156 -4.30 -5.16 -12.23
N GLY A 157 -3.74 -4.33 -13.11
CA GLY A 157 -4.38 -3.92 -14.36
C GLY A 157 -5.49 -2.88 -14.12
N SER A 158 -5.30 -2.06 -13.09
CA SER A 158 -6.32 -1.15 -12.59
C SER A 158 -6.64 -0.02 -13.58
N SER A 159 -7.91 0.40 -13.59
CA SER A 159 -8.37 1.55 -14.38
C SER A 159 -8.09 2.87 -13.65
N ALA A 160 -8.01 3.99 -14.38
CA ALA A 160 -7.80 5.32 -13.79
C ALA A 160 -8.90 5.78 -12.79
N LYS A 161 -9.98 5.00 -12.60
CA LYS A 161 -11.09 5.31 -11.70
C LYS A 161 -11.00 4.62 -10.34
N GLU A 162 -10.15 3.59 -10.20
CA GLU A 162 -10.05 2.88 -8.92
C GLU A 162 -9.22 3.68 -7.93
N THR A 163 -9.66 3.66 -6.67
CA THR A 163 -8.94 4.32 -5.57
C THR A 163 -7.83 3.42 -5.06
N HIS A 164 -6.80 3.99 -4.42
CA HIS A 164 -5.63 3.23 -3.99
C HIS A 164 -5.98 2.07 -3.05
N ASN A 165 -6.98 2.23 -2.18
CA ASN A 165 -7.46 1.18 -1.28
C ASN A 165 -8.07 -0.02 -2.03
N GLN A 166 -8.76 0.21 -3.16
CA GLN A 166 -9.30 -0.86 -4.00
C GLN A 166 -8.16 -1.61 -4.69
N VAL A 167 -7.18 -0.87 -5.23
CA VAL A 167 -5.99 -1.46 -5.85
C VAL A 167 -5.18 -2.26 -4.84
N SER A 168 -4.97 -1.76 -3.61
CA SER A 168 -4.34 -2.49 -2.51
C SER A 168 -5.08 -3.80 -2.22
N ALA A 169 -6.40 -3.76 -2.10
CA ALA A 169 -7.23 -4.94 -1.83
C ALA A 169 -7.08 -6.00 -2.92
N HIS A 170 -7.17 -5.60 -4.20
CA HIS A 170 -6.96 -6.50 -5.33
C HIS A 170 -5.56 -7.12 -5.31
N TYR A 171 -4.52 -6.29 -5.13
CA TYR A 171 -3.14 -6.74 -5.09
C TYR A 171 -2.91 -7.81 -4.02
N VAL A 172 -3.29 -7.50 -2.78
CA VAL A 172 -3.11 -8.42 -1.64
C VAL A 172 -3.89 -9.71 -1.86
N SER A 173 -5.14 -9.62 -2.31
CA SER A 173 -5.96 -10.81 -2.54
C SER A 173 -5.39 -11.75 -3.61
N ILE A 174 -4.77 -11.20 -4.67
CA ILE A 174 -4.11 -11.99 -5.72
C ILE A 174 -2.89 -12.72 -5.14
N ILE A 175 -2.06 -12.02 -4.37
CA ILE A 175 -0.87 -12.61 -3.74
C ILE A 175 -1.25 -13.70 -2.72
N MET A 176 -2.25 -13.46 -1.88
CA MET A 176 -2.73 -14.44 -0.90
C MET A 176 -3.30 -15.69 -1.58
N ARG A 177 -4.11 -15.53 -2.64
CA ARG A 177 -4.62 -16.68 -3.42
C ARG A 177 -3.51 -17.47 -4.10
N GLN A 178 -2.50 -16.77 -4.65
CA GLN A 178 -1.34 -17.43 -5.27
C GLN A 178 -0.57 -18.32 -4.29
N LEU A 179 -0.52 -17.93 -3.01
CA LEU A 179 0.13 -18.68 -1.95
C LEU A 179 -0.79 -19.73 -1.28
N GLY A 180 -2.04 -19.85 -1.74
CA GLY A 180 -2.99 -20.86 -1.24
C GLY A 180 -3.61 -20.53 0.12
N TYR A 181 -3.68 -19.26 0.51
CA TYR A 181 -4.42 -18.88 1.72
C TYR A 181 -5.93 -19.17 1.57
N PRO A 182 -6.63 -19.57 2.64
CA PRO A 182 -8.06 -19.86 2.57
C PRO A 182 -8.88 -18.62 2.18
N GLU A 183 -9.93 -18.82 1.37
CA GLU A 183 -10.72 -17.71 0.80
C GLU A 183 -11.38 -16.85 1.88
N GLU A 184 -11.76 -17.42 3.03
CA GLU A 184 -12.29 -16.65 4.17
C GLU A 184 -11.31 -15.58 4.65
N PHE A 185 -10.00 -15.89 4.71
CA PHE A 185 -8.98 -14.89 5.04
C PHE A 185 -8.81 -13.91 3.90
N VAL A 186 -8.72 -14.39 2.66
CA VAL A 186 -8.57 -13.51 1.49
C VAL A 186 -9.69 -12.47 1.45
N GLU A 187 -10.94 -12.88 1.69
CA GLU A 187 -12.10 -12.01 1.70
C GLU A 187 -12.07 -11.02 2.87
N LEU A 188 -11.64 -11.45 4.07
CA LEU A 188 -11.44 -10.55 5.21
C LEU A 188 -10.48 -9.40 4.86
N PHE A 189 -9.30 -9.73 4.32
CA PHE A 189 -8.30 -8.74 3.94
C PHE A 189 -8.79 -7.87 2.80
N TYR A 190 -9.41 -8.48 1.79
CA TYR A 190 -9.98 -7.77 0.65
C TYR A 190 -11.01 -6.74 1.08
N GLN A 191 -12.03 -7.15 1.85
CA GLN A 191 -13.11 -6.26 2.30
C GLN A 191 -12.59 -5.14 3.21
N THR A 192 -11.69 -5.48 4.14
CA THR A 192 -11.11 -4.49 5.06
C THR A 192 -10.33 -3.42 4.28
N LEU A 193 -9.42 -3.85 3.39
CA LEU A 193 -8.64 -2.93 2.57
C LEU A 193 -9.52 -2.14 1.61
N TYR A 194 -10.48 -2.78 0.96
CA TYR A 194 -11.35 -2.13 -0.01
C TYR A 194 -12.19 -1.03 0.64
N HIS A 195 -12.62 -1.21 1.88
CA HIS A 195 -13.58 -0.31 2.53
C HIS A 195 -13.03 0.58 3.65
N HIS A 196 -11.74 0.53 4.00
CA HIS A 196 -11.23 1.31 5.15
C HIS A 196 -11.37 2.85 5.00
N HIS A 197 -11.51 3.36 3.78
CA HIS A 197 -11.84 4.76 3.48
C HIS A 197 -13.35 5.02 3.23
N SER A 198 -14.21 4.02 3.43
CA SER A 198 -15.65 4.16 3.24
C SER A 198 -16.25 5.16 4.24
N HIS A 199 -17.18 5.97 3.74
CA HIS A 199 -17.96 6.90 4.56
C HIS A 199 -19.24 6.25 5.11
N GLN A 200 -19.54 5.00 4.73
CA GLN A 200 -20.69 4.25 5.25
C GLN A 200 -20.38 3.73 6.65
N GLU A 201 -21.10 4.24 7.66
CA GLU A 201 -20.84 3.96 9.09
C GLU A 201 -20.88 2.47 9.44
N THR A 202 -21.81 1.71 8.85
CA THR A 202 -21.94 0.26 9.09
C THR A 202 -20.70 -0.52 8.69
N ILE A 203 -20.04 -0.12 7.60
CA ILE A 203 -18.81 -0.76 7.11
C ILE A 203 -17.60 -0.22 7.87
N LYS A 204 -17.58 1.08 8.18
CA LYS A 204 -16.46 1.73 8.88
C LYS A 204 -16.25 1.22 10.31
N ASN A 205 -17.28 0.65 10.93
CA ASN A 205 -17.26 0.24 12.34
C ASN A 205 -16.85 -1.23 12.57
N THR A 206 -16.28 -1.91 11.58
CA THR A 206 -15.68 -3.23 11.84
C THR A 206 -14.39 -3.08 12.66
N PHE A 207 -14.13 -4.06 13.54
CA PHE A 207 -12.93 -4.07 14.40
C PHE A 207 -11.63 -3.86 13.62
N TYR A 208 -11.45 -4.54 12.49
CA TYR A 208 -10.24 -4.44 11.67
C TYR A 208 -10.08 -3.09 11.00
N ILE A 209 -11.16 -2.49 10.49
CA ILE A 209 -11.10 -1.15 9.88
C ILE A 209 -10.77 -0.10 10.93
N GLN A 210 -11.37 -0.19 12.13
CA GLN A 210 -11.06 0.72 13.23
C GLN A 210 -9.59 0.60 13.65
N ALA A 211 -9.12 -0.62 13.91
CA ALA A 211 -7.75 -0.85 14.32
C ALA A 211 -6.72 -0.40 13.26
N LEU A 212 -6.99 -0.65 11.97
CA LEU A 212 -6.17 -0.18 10.86
C LEU A 212 -6.11 1.36 10.83
N ASN A 213 -7.28 2.01 10.84
CA ASN A 213 -7.37 3.48 10.75
C ASN A 213 -6.73 4.16 11.97
N GLU A 214 -6.81 3.56 13.16
CA GLU A 214 -6.11 4.07 14.34
C GLU A 214 -4.59 3.99 14.19
N CYS A 215 -4.06 2.91 13.61
CA CYS A 215 -2.63 2.77 13.34
C CYS A 215 -2.15 3.81 12.32
N ASP A 216 -2.89 4.01 11.23
CA ASP A 216 -2.60 5.04 10.23
C ASP A 216 -2.64 6.45 10.85
N TYR A 217 -3.71 6.76 11.59
CA TYR A 217 -3.84 8.05 12.27
C TYR A 217 -2.68 8.32 13.25
N GLU A 218 -2.29 7.32 14.04
CA GLU A 218 -1.17 7.45 14.96
C GLU A 218 0.15 7.66 14.22
N ALA A 219 0.36 6.96 13.10
CA ALA A 219 1.52 7.19 12.23
C ALA A 219 1.55 8.65 11.77
N ARG A 220 0.46 9.15 11.17
CA ARG A 220 0.32 10.55 10.71
C ARG A 220 0.65 11.55 11.79
N ARG A 221 0.13 11.35 13.00
CA ARG A 221 0.40 12.20 14.16
C ARG A 221 1.88 12.21 14.54
N GLU A 222 2.58 11.08 14.47
CA GLU A 222 4.03 11.01 14.73
C GLU A 222 4.86 11.71 13.66
N GLU A 223 4.50 11.57 12.38
CA GLU A 223 5.22 12.22 11.28
C GLU A 223 5.09 13.74 11.36
N GLU A 224 3.90 14.24 11.69
CA GLU A 224 3.67 15.66 11.93
C GLU A 224 4.54 16.22 13.04
N LYS A 225 4.58 15.52 14.19
CA LYS A 225 5.45 15.89 15.30
C LYS A 225 6.93 15.92 14.89
N LYS A 226 7.37 14.96 14.07
CA LYS A 226 8.76 14.90 13.58
C LYS A 226 9.07 16.10 12.67
N ILE A 227 8.16 16.45 11.76
CA ILE A 227 8.32 17.61 10.87
C ILE A 227 8.37 18.90 11.68
N MET A 228 7.45 19.10 12.62
CA MET A 228 7.42 20.31 13.46
C MET A 228 8.71 20.49 14.27
N LYS A 229 9.28 19.40 14.81
CA LYS A 229 10.56 19.44 15.54
C LYS A 229 11.73 19.87 14.64
N LEU A 230 11.79 19.39 13.41
CA LEU A 230 12.85 19.74 12.46
C LEU A 230 12.76 21.23 12.05
N GLU A 231 11.55 21.73 11.81
CA GLU A 231 11.32 23.14 11.49
C GLU A 231 11.65 24.07 12.69
N GLY A 232 11.33 23.64 13.92
CA GLY A 232 11.68 24.39 15.14
C GLY A 232 13.19 24.50 15.36
N LYS A 233 13.95 23.44 15.09
CA LYS A 233 15.42 23.45 15.16
C LYS A 233 16.04 24.37 14.11
N GLN A 234 15.51 24.39 12.88
CA GLN A 234 15.99 25.30 11.84
C GLN A 234 15.74 26.78 12.20
N LYS A 235 14.60 27.12 12.81
CA LYS A 235 14.33 28.48 13.26
C LYS A 235 15.19 28.93 14.45
N GLY A 236 15.64 28.00 15.30
CA GLY A 236 16.59 28.27 16.38
C GLY A 236 17.99 28.58 15.83
N ALA A 237 18.47 27.77 14.88
CA ALA A 237 19.80 27.94 14.29
C ALA A 237 19.98 29.26 13.52
N TYR A 238 18.91 29.90 13.05
CA TYR A 238 18.95 31.22 12.40
C TYR A 238 18.84 32.41 13.36
N ARG A 239 18.56 32.17 14.64
CA ARG A 239 18.52 33.24 15.67
C ARG A 239 19.85 33.41 16.42
N ASP A 240 20.77 32.46 16.22
CA ASP A 240 22.11 32.47 16.82
C ASP A 240 23.19 33.02 15.85
N PHE A 241 22.77 33.71 14.78
CA PHE A 241 23.62 34.48 13.86
C PHE A 241 23.21 35.95 13.80
#